data_AF-A0A2V7L2R9-F1
#
_entry.id   AF-A0A2V7L2R9-F1
#
_cell.length_a   1.000
_cell.length_b   1.000
_cell.length_c   1.000
_cell.angle_alpha   90.00
_cell.angle_beta   90.00
_cell.angle_gamma   90.00
#
_symmetry.space_group_name_H-M   'P 1'
#
loop_
_entity.id
_entity.type
_entity.pdbx_description
1 polymer ?
#
loop_
_entity_poly.entity_id
_entity_poly.type
_entity_poly.pdbx_seq_one_letter_code
_entity_poly.pdbx_strand_id
1 'polypeptide(L)'
;MTSAYDAIPDFGVLYDSVPLYAARQDVDFYLAEAKRTRGAVLEVGCGTGRILLPIARAGGAITGLDGSPAMLDRCRTKLAAESAAVQGRVRLTQADMRE
;
A
#
# COMPACT_ATOMS: atom_id res chain seq x y z
N MET A 1 5.00 -11.11 14.89
CA MET A 1 6.30 -10.45 15.21
C MET A 1 6.28 -9.08 14.53
N THR A 2 6.77 -8.00 15.15
CA THR A 2 6.78 -6.67 14.50
C THR A 2 7.87 -6.59 13.42
N SER A 3 7.64 -5.79 12.38
CA SER A 3 8.61 -5.62 11.30
C SER A 3 9.88 -4.94 11.81
N ALA A 4 11.03 -5.23 11.18
CA ALA A 4 12.27 -4.49 11.47
C ALA A 4 12.12 -2.98 11.21
N TYR A 5 11.20 -2.58 10.33
CA TYR A 5 10.88 -1.16 10.08
C TYR A 5 10.27 -0.45 11.29
N ASP A 6 9.55 -1.18 12.16
CA ASP A 6 8.93 -0.59 13.35
C ASP A 6 9.96 -0.20 14.42
N ALA A 7 11.21 -0.68 14.31
CA ALA A 7 12.31 -0.26 15.17
C ALA A 7 12.86 1.14 14.81
N ILE A 8 12.48 1.68 13.66
CA ILE A 8 12.94 2.99 13.17
C ILE A 8 11.75 3.96 13.26
N PRO A 9 11.79 4.97 14.15
CA PRO A 9 10.76 6.00 14.22
C PRO A 9 10.55 6.67 12.86
N ASP A 10 9.29 6.91 12.51
CA ASP A 10 8.89 7.61 11.28
C ASP A 10 9.40 6.99 9.98
N PHE A 11 9.75 5.69 9.97
CA PHE A 11 10.29 5.04 8.78
C PHE A 11 9.38 5.18 7.55
N GLY A 12 8.04 5.12 7.72
CA GLY A 12 7.11 5.34 6.61
C GLY A 12 7.20 6.74 6.00
N VAL A 13 7.51 7.77 6.80
CA VAL A 13 7.75 9.13 6.31
C VAL A 13 9.04 9.18 5.52
N LEU A 14 10.11 8.60 6.07
CA LEU A 14 11.40 8.51 5.40
C LEU A 14 11.26 7.77 4.06
N TYR A 15 10.59 6.61 4.06
CA TYR A 15 10.33 5.80 2.88
C TYR A 15 9.66 6.61 1.77
N ASP A 16 8.59 7.34 2.09
CA ASP A 16 7.87 8.18 1.12
C ASP A 16 8.68 9.39 0.64
N SER A 17 9.69 9.83 1.41
CA SER A 17 10.46 11.05 1.13
C SER A 17 11.76 10.79 0.38
N VAL A 18 12.27 9.55 0.39
CA VAL A 18 13.51 9.20 -0.31
C VAL A 18 13.24 9.11 -1.82
N PRO A 19 13.93 9.89 -2.66
CA PRO A 19 13.69 9.92 -4.11
C PRO A 19 13.81 8.55 -4.78
N LEU A 20 14.71 7.69 -4.30
CA LEU A 20 14.89 6.33 -4.81
C LEU A 20 13.63 5.45 -4.68
N TYR A 21 12.76 5.73 -3.71
CA TYR A 21 11.50 5.01 -3.52
C TYR A 21 10.32 5.78 -4.11
N ALA A 22 10.27 7.09 -3.88
CA ALA A 22 9.18 7.95 -4.34
C ALA A 22 9.12 8.07 -5.88
N ALA A 23 10.28 8.13 -6.55
CA ALA A 23 10.37 8.32 -7.99
C ALA A 23 10.51 7.01 -8.78
N ARG A 24 10.24 5.85 -8.16
CA ARG A 24 10.24 4.58 -8.90
C ARG A 24 9.18 4.59 -9.99
N GLN A 25 9.61 4.27 -11.21
CA GLN A 25 8.75 4.24 -12.40
C GLN A 25 8.15 2.86 -12.66
N ASP A 26 7.81 2.13 -11.60
CA ASP A 26 7.25 0.77 -11.63
C ASP A 26 5.73 0.75 -11.38
N VAL A 27 5.11 1.88 -10.99
CA VAL A 27 3.67 1.98 -10.69
C VAL A 27 2.81 1.55 -11.89
N ASP A 28 3.15 2.03 -13.09
CA ASP A 28 2.37 1.75 -14.30
C ASP A 28 2.37 0.28 -14.67
N PHE A 29 3.47 -0.42 -14.40
CA PHE A 29 3.57 -1.87 -14.59
C PHE A 29 2.55 -2.61 -13.70
N TYR A 30 2.58 -2.36 -12.39
CA TYR A 30 1.64 -3.02 -11.47
C TYR A 30 0.19 -2.64 -11.72
N LEU A 31 -0.07 -1.40 -12.13
CA LEU A 31 -1.41 -0.95 -12.50
C LEU A 31 -1.92 -1.67 -13.76
N ALA A 32 -1.07 -1.88 -14.76
CA ALA A 32 -1.41 -2.65 -15.95
C ALA A 32 -1.72 -4.10 -15.60
N GLU A 33 -0.89 -4.73 -14.76
CA GLU A 33 -1.13 -6.11 -14.31
C GLU A 33 -2.43 -6.25 -13.51
N ALA A 34 -2.71 -5.31 -12.60
CA ALA A 34 -3.97 -5.29 -11.84
C ALA A 34 -5.21 -5.21 -12.75
N LYS A 35 -5.16 -4.39 -13.81
CA LYS A 35 -6.25 -4.23 -14.80
C LYS A 35 -6.50 -5.48 -15.64
N ARG A 36 -5.53 -6.39 -15.77
CA ARG A 36 -5.68 -7.65 -16.51
C ARG A 36 -6.46 -8.69 -15.72
N THR A 37 -6.57 -8.51 -14.40
CA THR A 37 -7.32 -9.42 -13.53
C THR A 37 -8.83 -9.14 -13.61
N ARG A 38 -9.66 -10.16 -13.36
CA ARG A 38 -11.12 -10.02 -13.27
C ARG A 38 -11.62 -9.97 -11.82
N GLY A 39 -10.72 -9.96 -10.84
CA GLY A 39 -11.03 -10.14 -9.42
C GLY A 39 -10.36 -9.09 -8.53
N ALA A 40 -10.52 -9.26 -7.21
CA ALA A 40 -9.83 -8.43 -6.25
C ALA A 40 -8.33 -8.72 -6.23
N VAL A 41 -7.51 -7.69 -6.06
CA VAL A 41 -6.05 -7.77 -5.99
C VAL A 41 -5.61 -7.92 -4.53
N LEU A 42 -4.55 -8.68 -4.29
CA LEU A 42 -3.82 -8.69 -3.02
C LEU A 42 -2.41 -8.13 -3.25
N GLU A 43 -2.03 -7.12 -2.48
CA GLU A 43 -0.66 -6.62 -2.41
C GLU A 43 -0.02 -7.01 -1.08
N VAL A 44 1.02 -7.83 -1.16
CA VAL A 44 1.81 -8.27 0.00
C VAL A 44 2.98 -7.33 0.23
N GLY A 45 3.15 -6.85 1.45
CA GLY A 45 4.12 -5.79 1.77
C GLY A 45 3.69 -4.43 1.23
N CYS A 46 2.40 -4.08 1.38
CA CYS A 46 1.83 -2.89 0.75
C CYS A 46 2.37 -1.55 1.33
N GLY A 47 3.04 -1.61 2.49
CA GLY A 47 3.70 -0.48 3.10
C GLY A 47 2.80 0.74 3.25
N THR A 48 3.26 1.89 2.74
CA THR A 48 2.53 3.17 2.78
C THR A 48 1.52 3.33 1.63
N GLY A 49 1.26 2.27 0.86
CA GLY A 49 0.26 2.24 -0.21
C GLY A 49 0.71 2.84 -1.55
N ARG A 50 2.01 2.78 -1.88
CA ARG A 50 2.57 3.36 -3.11
C ARG A 50 1.96 2.77 -4.39
N ILE A 51 1.70 1.46 -4.42
CA ILE A 51 1.03 0.77 -5.54
C ILE A 51 -0.45 0.58 -5.26
N LEU A 52 -0.79 0.24 -4.01
CA LEU A 52 -2.16 0.03 -3.55
C LEU A 52 -3.12 1.17 -3.91
N LEU A 53 -2.74 2.41 -3.59
CA LEU A 53 -3.62 3.58 -3.79
C LEU A 53 -3.83 3.88 -5.28
N PRO A 54 -2.81 3.87 -6.16
CA PRO A 54 -3.02 3.94 -7.61
C PRO A 54 -4.00 2.90 -8.16
N ILE A 55 -3.92 1.64 -7.71
CA ILE A 55 -4.86 0.59 -8.16
C ILE A 55 -6.29 0.92 -7.73
N ALA A 56 -6.48 1.33 -6.47
CA ALA A 56 -7.79 1.72 -5.96
C ALA A 56 -8.37 2.95 -6.69
N ARG A 57 -7.52 3.96 -6.97
CA ARG A 57 -7.89 5.15 -7.74
C ARG A 57 -8.30 4.83 -9.17
N ALA A 58 -7.71 3.80 -9.78
CA ALA A 58 -8.10 3.31 -11.10
C ALA A 58 -9.36 2.42 -11.09
N GLY A 59 -10.00 2.25 -9.93
CA GLY A 59 -11.26 1.53 -9.79
C GLY A 59 -11.14 0.07 -9.35
N GLY A 60 -9.91 -0.44 -9.16
CA GLY A 60 -9.68 -1.81 -8.72
C GLY A 60 -9.99 -2.01 -7.24
N ALA A 61 -10.62 -3.15 -6.89
CA ALA A 61 -10.74 -3.58 -5.49
C ALA A 61 -9.43 -4.24 -5.06
N ILE A 62 -8.88 -3.82 -3.92
CA ILE A 62 -7.55 -4.26 -3.48
C ILE A 62 -7.48 -4.44 -1.96
N THR A 63 -6.83 -5.53 -1.54
CA THR A 63 -6.42 -5.75 -0.16
C THR A 63 -4.92 -5.56 -0.05
N GLY A 64 -4.47 -4.75 0.89
CA GLY A 64 -3.07 -4.60 1.25
C GLY A 64 -2.75 -5.36 2.54
N LEU A 65 -1.68 -6.14 2.53
CA LEU A 65 -1.13 -6.82 3.69
C LEU A 65 0.24 -6.24 4.00
N ASP A 66 0.50 -5.88 5.26
CA ASP A 66 1.85 -5.55 5.72
C ASP A 66 2.05 -5.98 7.18
N GLY A 67 3.29 -6.32 7.53
CA GLY A 67 3.65 -6.69 8.89
C GLY A 67 3.91 -5.48 9.81
N SER A 68 4.19 -4.31 9.23
CA SER A 68 4.47 -3.07 9.97
C SER A 68 3.18 -2.29 10.26
N PRO A 69 2.74 -2.20 11.53
CA PRO A 69 1.64 -1.31 11.92
C PRO A 69 1.93 0.15 11.56
N ALA A 70 3.17 0.63 11.73
CA ALA A 70 3.53 2.02 11.43
C ALA A 70 3.38 2.37 9.94
N MET A 71 3.76 1.44 9.05
CA MET A 71 3.57 1.62 7.60
C MET A 71 2.08 1.64 7.25
N LEU A 72 1.29 0.73 7.84
CA LEU A 72 -0.16 0.67 7.63
C LEU A 72 -0.88 1.91 8.16
N ASP A 73 -0.46 2.47 9.29
CA ASP A 73 -1.05 3.71 9.82
C ASP A 73 -0.84 4.87 8.85
N ARG A 74 0.36 4.99 8.27
CA ARG A 74 0.61 5.97 7.22
C ARG A 74 -0.21 5.71 5.96
N CYS A 75 -0.36 4.44 5.56
CA CYS A 75 -1.26 4.08 4.45
C CYS A 75 -2.71 4.49 4.74
N ARG A 76 -3.20 4.28 5.97
CA ARG A 76 -4.53 4.70 6.41
C ARG A 76 -4.68 6.23 6.36
N THR A 77 -3.69 6.99 6.81
CA THR A 77 -3.71 8.47 6.70
C THR A 77 -3.83 8.92 5.25
N LYS A 78 -3.04 8.32 4.33
CA LYS A 78 -3.12 8.64 2.90
C LYS A 78 -4.47 8.23 2.30
N LEU A 79 -4.98 7.06 2.67
CA LEU A 79 -6.29 6.56 2.24
C LEU A 79 -7.44 7.46 2.72
N ALA A 80 -7.38 7.96 3.95
CA ALA A 80 -8.40 8.84 4.52
C ALA A 80 -8.53 10.19 3.77
N ALA A 81 -7.48 10.61 3.07
CA ALA A 81 -7.48 11.80 2.22
C ALA A 81 -8.08 11.53 0.81
N GLU A 82 -8.38 10.28 0.45
CA GLU A 82 -8.99 9.91 -0.82
C GLU A 82 -10.51 10.09 -0.81
N SER A 83 -11.14 10.06 -1.99
CA SER A 83 -12.60 10.03 -2.10
C SER A 83 -13.20 8.76 -1.46
N ALA A 84 -14.46 8.85 -1.00
CA ALA A 84 -15.18 7.70 -0.43
C ALA A 84 -15.23 6.48 -1.38
N ALA A 85 -15.28 6.72 -2.69
CA ALA A 85 -15.25 5.65 -3.68
C ALA A 85 -13.90 4.91 -3.68
N VAL A 86 -12.78 5.61 -3.52
CA VAL A 86 -11.46 4.99 -3.41
C VAL A 86 -11.30 4.28 -2.07
N GLN A 87 -11.74 4.91 -0.97
CA GLN A 87 -11.72 4.29 0.36
C GLN A 87 -12.48 2.96 0.39
N GLY A 88 -13.68 2.92 -0.22
CA GLY A 88 -14.50 1.70 -0.29
C GLY A 88 -13.92 0.55 -1.11
N ARG A 89 -12.83 0.79 -1.86
CA ARG A 89 -12.13 -0.25 -2.65
C ARG A 89 -10.94 -0.87 -1.93
N VAL A 90 -10.53 -0.31 -0.80
CA VAL A 90 -9.33 -0.71 -0.09
C VAL A 90 -9.68 -1.45 1.20
N ARG A 91 -9.03 -2.60 1.41
CA ARG A 91 -8.93 -3.26 2.70
C ARG A 91 -7.47 -3.31 3.13
N LEU A 92 -7.19 -3.01 4.39
CA LEU A 92 -5.84 -3.14 4.95
C LEU A 92 -5.85 -4.18 6.07
N THR A 93 -4.89 -5.09 6.01
CA THR A 93 -4.71 -6.17 6.98
C THR A 93 -3.29 -6.13 7.49
N GLN A 94 -3.14 -6.14 8.82
CA GLN A 94 -1.84 -6.36 9.43
C GLN A 94 -1.61 -7.86 9.58
N ALA A 95 -0.57 -8.39 8.94
CA ALA A 95 -0.19 -9.79 9.07
C ALA A 95 1.26 -10.01 8.65
N ASP A 96 1.85 -11.10 9.16
CA ASP A 96 3.14 -11.59 8.68
C ASP A 96 2.90 -12.49 7.46
N MET A 97 3.48 -12.16 6.31
CA MET A 97 3.25 -12.91 5.07
C MET A 97 3.87 -14.32 5.04
N ARG A 98 4.63 -14.67 6.08
CA ARG A 98 5.28 -15.98 6.24
C ARG A 98 4.40 -16.98 6.98
N GLU A 99 3.30 -16.52 7.58
CA GLU A 99 2.28 -17.31 8.27
C GLU A 99 1.01 -17.39 7.42
#